data_AF-A0A3N5WB59-F1
#
_entry.id   AF-A0A3N5WB59-F1
#
_cell.length_a   1.000
_cell.length_b   1.000
_cell.length_c   1.000
_cell.angle_alpha   90.00
_cell.angle_beta   90.00
_cell.angle_gamma   90.00
#
_symmetry.space_group_name_H-M   'P 1'
#
loop_
_entity.id
_entity.type
_entity.pdbx_description
1 polymer ?
#
loop_
_entity_poly.entity_id
_entity_poly.type
_entity_poly.pdbx_seq_one_letter_code
_entity_poly.pdbx_strand_id
1 'polypeptide(L)'
;GGPHAALRELRFQIPVQRVGVGALARDVQLEAAPKKHAPATFERLNPWYYSDAPKTVQPMLDIIRRQSGFEEVQGGLDEGNALFEARRCLSCGNCLECDNCYGVCPDNAVIKRGPGQRYEFNYEYCKGCGLCAAECPCGAIAMVPETN
;
A
#
# COMPACT_ATOMS: atom_id res chain seq x y z
N GLY A 1 40.47 -4.33 6.43
CA GLY A 1 39.22 -3.60 6.14
C GLY A 1 38.28 -4.59 5.49
N GLY A 2 37.23 -5.01 6.20
CA GLY A 2 36.32 -6.04 5.73
C GLY A 2 35.40 -5.55 4.60
N PRO A 3 34.74 -6.46 3.87
CA PRO A 3 33.93 -6.17 2.67
C PRO A 3 32.64 -5.39 2.95
N HIS A 4 32.51 -4.77 4.12
CA HIS A 4 31.27 -4.18 4.62
C HIS A 4 31.16 -2.66 4.35
N ALA A 5 32.06 -2.09 3.54
CA ALA A 5 32.26 -0.65 3.42
C ALA A 5 31.59 0.05 2.21
N ALA A 6 30.89 -0.68 1.33
CA ALA A 6 30.41 -0.14 0.04
C ALA A 6 28.88 0.05 -0.06
N LEU A 7 28.18 0.26 1.06
CA LEU A 7 26.72 0.15 1.11
C LEU A 7 25.99 1.43 1.56
N ARG A 8 26.45 2.61 1.15
CA ARG A 8 25.92 3.87 1.72
C ARG A 8 24.91 4.66 0.91
N GLU A 9 24.72 4.49 -0.40
CA GLU A 9 23.70 5.28 -1.11
C GLU A 9 23.10 4.54 -2.29
N LEU A 10 21.83 4.14 -2.18
CA LEU A 10 20.76 4.33 -3.19
C LEU A 10 19.40 3.91 -2.62
N ARG A 11 18.47 4.86 -2.67
CA ARG A 11 17.26 5.00 -1.86
C ARG A 11 16.08 4.18 -2.40
N PHE A 12 15.27 3.59 -1.50
CA PHE A 12 13.94 3.06 -1.84
C PHE A 12 13.04 4.17 -2.39
N GLN A 13 12.45 3.90 -3.55
CA GLN A 13 11.62 4.83 -4.30
C GLN A 13 10.13 4.66 -3.99
N ILE A 14 9.76 4.69 -2.72
CA ILE A 14 8.42 5.17 -2.37
C ILE A 14 8.63 6.26 -1.33
N PRO A 15 8.62 7.56 -1.72
CA PRO A 15 8.66 8.62 -0.74
C PRO A 15 7.58 8.34 0.30
N VAL A 16 7.83 8.71 1.56
CA VAL A 16 6.81 8.80 2.60
C VAL A 16 5.77 9.81 2.10
N GLN A 17 4.84 9.33 1.26
CA GLN A 17 3.84 10.17 0.65
C GLN A 17 2.83 10.45 1.75
N ARG A 18 2.93 11.63 2.35
CA ARG A 18 1.79 12.22 3.05
C ARG A 18 0.65 12.24 2.05
N VAL A 19 -0.34 11.36 2.24
CA VAL A 19 -1.61 11.46 1.52
C VAL A 19 -2.28 12.70 2.10
N GLY A 20 -2.04 13.85 1.47
CA GLY A 20 -2.78 15.07 1.77
C GLY A 20 -4.24 14.83 1.41
N VAL A 21 -5.10 14.73 2.42
CA VAL A 21 -6.54 14.84 2.22
C VAL A 21 -6.78 16.23 1.62
N GLY A 22 -7.29 16.29 0.39
CA GLY A 22 -7.37 17.52 -0.40
C GLY A 22 -8.05 18.65 0.36
N ALA A 23 -7.28 19.71 0.63
CA ALA A 23 -7.79 20.94 1.22
C ALA A 23 -8.40 21.81 0.11
N LEU A 24 -9.72 21.96 0.13
CA LEU A 24 -10.43 22.99 -0.63
C LEU A 24 -10.24 24.35 0.06
N ALA A 25 -9.04 24.93 -0.05
CA ALA A 25 -8.76 26.31 0.38
C ALA A 25 -7.98 27.01 -0.74
N ARG A 26 -8.50 28.15 -1.22
CA ARG A 26 -8.14 28.78 -2.51
C ARG A 26 -6.73 29.38 -2.59
N ASP A 27 -5.97 29.40 -1.49
CA ASP A 27 -4.71 30.17 -1.41
C ASP A 27 -3.49 29.35 -0.92
N VAL A 28 -3.57 28.01 -0.94
CA VAL A 28 -2.39 27.16 -0.66
C VAL A 28 -1.66 26.87 -1.96
N GLN A 29 -0.39 27.28 -2.05
CA GLN A 29 0.51 26.80 -3.09
C GLN A 29 0.60 25.27 -2.97
N LEU A 30 -0.06 24.56 -3.89
CA LEU A 30 0.00 23.11 -3.98
C LEU A 30 1.42 22.74 -4.42
N GLU A 31 2.22 22.18 -3.51
CA GLU A 31 3.44 21.52 -3.92
C GLU A 31 3.09 20.40 -4.92
N ALA A 32 3.92 20.27 -5.96
CA ALA A 32 3.70 19.27 -6.99
C ALA A 32 3.62 17.87 -6.35
N ALA A 33 2.53 17.16 -6.64
CA ALA A 33 2.37 15.80 -6.13
C ALA A 33 3.58 14.95 -6.55
N PRO A 34 4.12 14.10 -5.65
CA PRO A 34 5.25 13.26 -5.97
C PRO A 34 4.92 12.35 -7.15
N LYS A 35 5.92 12.04 -7.98
CA LYS A 35 5.76 11.09 -9.09
C LYS A 35 5.22 9.76 -8.54
N LYS A 36 4.06 9.35 -9.03
CA LYS A 36 3.45 8.06 -8.66
C LYS A 36 4.32 6.93 -9.18
N HIS A 37 4.55 5.92 -8.35
CA HIS A 37 5.14 4.67 -8.81
C HIS A 37 4.11 3.90 -9.68
N ALA A 38 4.60 2.98 -10.51
CA ALA A 38 3.71 2.06 -11.20
C ALA A 38 2.99 1.15 -10.17
N PRO A 39 1.73 0.75 -10.42
CA PRO A 39 1.06 -0.24 -9.59
C PRO A 39 1.80 -1.57 -9.65
N ALA A 40 1.80 -2.33 -8.55
CA ALA A 40 2.32 -3.69 -8.56
C ALA A 40 1.47 -4.59 -9.46
N THR A 41 2.12 -5.44 -10.26
CA THR A 41 1.43 -6.49 -11.02
C THR A 41 0.99 -7.61 -10.09
N PHE A 42 0.07 -8.47 -10.55
CA PHE A 42 -0.48 -9.55 -9.73
C PHE A 42 0.60 -10.50 -9.19
N GLU A 43 1.65 -10.76 -9.97
CA GLU A 43 2.78 -11.64 -9.61
C GLU A 43 3.63 -11.08 -8.46
N ARG A 44 3.52 -9.78 -8.18
CA ARG A 44 4.22 -9.11 -7.08
C ARG A 44 3.37 -8.98 -5.82
N LEU A 45 2.09 -9.35 -5.88
CA LEU A 45 1.19 -9.33 -4.73
C LEU A 45 1.23 -10.69 -4.05
N ASN A 46 1.08 -10.70 -2.73
CA ASN A 46 0.86 -11.92 -1.96
C ASN A 46 -0.60 -11.97 -1.49
N PRO A 47 -1.55 -12.35 -2.36
CA PRO A 47 -2.97 -12.37 -2.01
C PRO A 47 -3.30 -13.37 -0.90
N TRP A 48 -2.45 -14.38 -0.67
CA TRP A 48 -2.64 -15.41 0.34
C TRP A 48 -2.62 -14.91 1.78
N TYR A 49 -2.13 -13.69 2.04
CA TYR A 49 -2.19 -13.06 3.37
C TYR A 49 -3.63 -12.79 3.85
N TYR A 50 -4.58 -12.74 2.93
CA TYR A 50 -5.98 -12.43 3.22
C TYR A 50 -6.89 -13.50 2.66
N SER A 51 -7.91 -13.87 3.42
CA SER A 51 -8.91 -14.83 2.98
C SER A 51 -9.79 -14.22 1.89
N ASP A 52 -10.16 -15.03 0.91
CA ASP A 52 -11.21 -14.67 -0.05
C ASP A 52 -12.50 -14.32 0.70
N ALA A 53 -13.09 -13.20 0.32
CA ALA A 53 -14.38 -12.76 0.81
C ALA A 53 -15.31 -12.52 -0.37
N PRO A 54 -16.60 -12.91 -0.31
CA PRO A 54 -17.55 -12.51 -1.34
C PRO A 54 -17.69 -10.98 -1.33
N LYS A 55 -17.95 -10.39 -2.50
CA LYS A 55 -18.29 -8.96 -2.59
C LYS A 55 -19.58 -8.68 -1.81
N THR A 56 -19.68 -7.52 -1.18
CA THR A 56 -20.94 -7.06 -0.58
C THR A 56 -22.03 -6.96 -1.65
N VAL A 57 -23.20 -7.50 -1.36
CA VAL A 57 -24.37 -7.39 -2.26
C VAL A 57 -25.03 -6.04 -2.02
N GLN A 58 -25.04 -5.21 -3.06
CA GLN A 58 -25.73 -3.92 -3.03
C GLN A 58 -27.25 -4.13 -3.21
N PRO A 59 -28.07 -3.31 -2.53
CA PRO A 59 -29.51 -3.36 -2.72
C PRO A 59 -29.84 -2.99 -4.16
N MET A 60 -30.78 -3.73 -4.76
CA MET A 60 -31.27 -3.41 -6.09
C MET A 60 -32.77 -3.22 -6.04
N LEU A 61 -33.26 -2.25 -6.81
CA LEU A 61 -34.69 -1.99 -6.96
C LEU A 61 -35.40 -3.19 -7.57
N ASP A 62 -36.68 -3.42 -7.29
CA ASP A 62 -37.44 -4.50 -7.93
C ASP A 62 -37.61 -4.26 -9.44
N ILE A 63 -37.64 -5.34 -10.24
CA ILE A 63 -37.72 -5.26 -11.70
C ILE A 63 -38.94 -4.48 -12.22
N ILE A 64 -40.09 -4.57 -11.54
CA ILE A 64 -41.32 -3.88 -11.95
C ILE A 64 -41.14 -2.36 -11.78
N ARG A 65 -40.46 -1.94 -10.72
CA ARG A 65 -40.19 -0.52 -10.45
C ARG A 65 -39.13 0.08 -11.35
N ARG A 66 -38.13 -0.72 -11.76
CA ARG A 66 -37.10 -0.29 -12.73
C ARG A 66 -37.67 0.10 -14.10
N GLN A 67 -38.83 -0.45 -14.48
CA GLN A 67 -39.44 -0.22 -15.79
C GLN A 67 -40.30 1.04 -15.88
N SER A 68 -40.75 1.57 -14.73
CA SER A 68 -41.82 2.57 -14.68
C SER A 68 -41.40 3.92 -14.07
N GLY A 69 -40.15 4.07 -13.66
CA GLY A 69 -39.64 5.30 -13.05
C GLY A 69 -38.17 5.57 -13.36
N PHE A 70 -37.64 6.63 -12.74
CA PHE A 70 -36.25 7.08 -12.87
C PHE A 70 -35.48 6.97 -11.54
N GLU A 71 -35.99 6.17 -10.60
CA GLU A 71 -35.30 5.88 -9.34
C GLU A 71 -33.99 5.11 -9.60
N GLU A 72 -33.00 5.30 -8.72
CA GLU A 72 -31.72 4.60 -8.81
C GLU A 72 -31.92 3.08 -8.72
N VAL A 73 -31.36 2.36 -9.70
CA VAL A 73 -31.58 0.91 -9.83
C VAL A 73 -30.71 0.11 -8.85
N GLN A 74 -29.46 0.51 -8.67
CA GLN A 74 -28.49 -0.13 -7.79
C GLN A 74 -28.14 0.87 -6.69
N GLY A 75 -28.58 0.58 -5.46
CA GLY A 75 -28.27 1.44 -4.34
C GLY A 75 -26.80 1.35 -3.92
N GLY A 76 -26.36 2.38 -3.19
CA GLY A 76 -25.00 2.48 -2.67
C GLY A 76 -24.65 1.46 -1.57
N LEU A 77 -23.36 1.45 -1.24
CA LEU A 77 -22.86 0.87 0.00
C LEU A 77 -23.27 1.77 1.18
N ASP A 78 -23.54 1.17 2.34
CA ASP A 78 -23.77 1.91 3.60
C ASP A 78 -22.44 2.18 4.29
N GLU A 79 -22.43 3.03 5.33
CA GLU A 79 -21.21 3.40 6.03
C GLU A 79 -20.45 2.19 6.61
N GLY A 80 -21.18 1.19 7.12
CA GLY A 80 -20.60 0.01 7.74
C GLY A 80 -19.93 -0.91 6.72
N ASN A 81 -20.59 -1.13 5.58
CA ASN A 81 -20.10 -2.03 4.55
C ASN A 81 -19.11 -1.36 3.57
N ALA A 82 -19.17 -0.04 3.40
CA ALA A 82 -18.22 0.72 2.58
C ALA A 82 -16.80 0.66 3.16
N LEU A 83 -16.67 0.86 4.48
CA LEU A 83 -15.38 0.77 5.16
C LEU A 83 -14.82 -0.66 5.12
N PHE A 84 -15.69 -1.66 5.27
CA PHE A 84 -15.29 -3.06 5.13
C PHE A 84 -14.75 -3.34 3.72
N GLU A 85 -15.45 -2.90 2.67
CA GLU A 85 -15.01 -3.12 1.30
C GLU A 85 -13.71 -2.37 0.98
N ALA A 86 -13.56 -1.14 1.46
CA ALA A 86 -12.34 -0.35 1.27
C ALA A 86 -11.10 -1.01 1.91
N ARG A 87 -11.25 -1.63 3.09
CA ARG A 87 -10.15 -2.30 3.82
C ARG A 87 -9.64 -3.57 3.15
N ARG A 88 -10.38 -4.12 2.18
CA ARG A 88 -9.95 -5.28 1.39
C ARG A 88 -8.96 -4.93 0.28
N CYS A 89 -8.74 -3.63 0.02
CA CYS A 89 -7.78 -3.19 -0.98
C CYS A 89 -6.35 -3.51 -0.54
N LEU A 90 -5.61 -4.24 -1.37
CA LEU A 90 -4.20 -4.53 -1.16
C LEU A 90 -3.27 -3.33 -1.37
N SER A 91 -3.78 -2.15 -1.79
CA SER A 91 -2.95 -0.97 -2.05
C SER A 91 -1.77 -1.30 -2.99
N CYS A 92 -2.06 -1.88 -4.16
CA CYS A 92 -1.06 -2.50 -5.06
C CYS A 92 0.16 -1.61 -5.34
N GLY A 93 1.30 -1.95 -4.76
CA GLY A 93 2.58 -1.24 -4.87
C GLY A 93 2.80 -0.15 -3.83
N ASN A 94 1.86 0.12 -2.95
CA ASN A 94 1.94 1.14 -1.91
C ASN A 94 1.82 0.52 -0.51
N CYS A 95 2.75 0.86 0.38
CA CYS A 95 2.79 0.32 1.75
C CYS A 95 1.50 0.63 2.51
N LEU A 96 0.93 -0.38 3.16
CA LEU A 96 -0.27 -0.29 4.00
C LEU A 96 0.01 -0.42 5.51
N GLU A 97 1.28 -0.39 5.91
CA GLU A 97 1.70 -0.46 7.33
C GLU A 97 1.29 -1.76 8.05
N CYS A 98 1.38 -2.91 7.36
CA CYS A 98 1.00 -4.23 7.89
C CYS A 98 2.00 -4.87 8.86
N ASP A 99 3.14 -4.24 9.11
CA ASP A 99 4.25 -4.73 9.95
C ASP A 99 4.93 -6.04 9.50
N ASN A 100 4.51 -6.61 8.37
CA ASN A 100 5.04 -7.90 7.96
C ASN A 100 6.55 -7.86 7.65
N CYS A 101 7.00 -6.82 6.96
CA CYS A 101 8.42 -6.58 6.70
C CYS A 101 9.25 -6.42 7.98
N TYR A 102 8.65 -5.85 9.04
CA TYR A 102 9.27 -5.69 10.34
C TYR A 102 9.39 -7.04 11.06
N GLY A 103 8.34 -7.85 11.04
CA GLY A 103 8.33 -9.15 11.72
C GLY A 103 9.19 -10.23 11.05
N VAL A 104 9.31 -10.21 9.72
CA VAL A 104 10.08 -11.22 8.97
C VAL A 104 11.59 -10.95 8.93
N CYS A 105 12.03 -9.71 9.22
CA CYS A 105 13.44 -9.36 9.08
C CYS A 105 14.30 -10.05 10.17
N PRO A 106 15.20 -10.99 9.82
CA PRO A 106 15.99 -11.71 10.81
C PRO A 106 17.05 -10.83 11.49
N ASP A 107 17.49 -9.76 10.80
CA ASP A 107 18.54 -8.87 11.26
C ASP A 107 18.01 -7.62 11.98
N ASN A 108 16.69 -7.51 12.18
CA ASN A 108 16.03 -6.32 12.75
C ASN A 108 16.42 -5.01 12.04
N ALA A 109 16.63 -5.07 10.72
CA ALA A 109 17.04 -3.91 9.91
C ALA A 109 15.87 -2.97 9.57
N VAL A 110 14.63 -3.26 9.99
CA VAL A 110 13.44 -2.46 9.65
C VAL A 110 13.06 -1.57 10.83
N ILE A 111 12.96 -0.27 10.61
CA ILE A 111 12.64 0.75 11.60
C ILE A 111 11.22 1.27 11.34
N LYS A 112 10.37 1.22 12.37
CA LYS A 112 9.03 1.85 12.32
C LYS A 112 9.16 3.34 12.57
N ARG A 113 8.67 4.18 11.65
CA ARG A 113 8.75 5.65 11.76
C ARG A 113 7.53 6.28 12.47
N GLY A 114 6.54 5.47 12.84
CA GLY A 114 5.29 5.89 13.45
C GLY A 114 4.12 5.90 12.45
N PRO A 115 2.88 6.11 12.93
CA PRO A 115 1.68 6.02 12.09
C PRO A 115 1.72 6.95 10.88
N GLY A 116 1.42 6.43 9.69
CA GLY A 116 1.45 7.17 8.43
C GLY A 116 2.84 7.51 7.90
N GLN A 117 3.90 7.11 8.60
CA GLN A 117 5.30 7.33 8.22
C GLN A 117 6.01 6.07 7.72
N ARG A 118 5.31 4.93 7.66
CA ARG A 118 5.79 3.68 7.09
C ARG A 118 7.08 3.19 7.77
N TYR A 119 7.93 2.52 6.98
CA TYR A 119 9.17 1.90 7.45
C TYR A 119 10.39 2.49 6.76
N GLU A 120 11.50 2.48 7.50
CA GLU A 120 12.83 2.75 7.00
C GLU A 120 13.69 1.48 7.16
N PHE A 121 14.67 1.30 6.27
CA PHE A 121 15.61 0.18 6.35
C PHE A 121 16.99 0.69 6.76
N ASN A 122 17.53 0.15 7.84
CA ASN A 122 18.89 0.38 8.26
C ASN A 122 19.84 -0.55 7.49
N TYR A 123 20.49 -0.01 6.47
CA TYR A 123 21.39 -0.76 5.61
C TYR A 123 22.69 -1.22 6.29
N GLU A 124 23.07 -0.63 7.43
CA GLU A 124 24.23 -1.10 8.20
C GLU A 124 23.95 -2.48 8.83
N TYR A 125 22.68 -2.76 9.16
CA TYR A 125 22.24 -4.06 9.70
C TYR A 125 21.72 -5.00 8.62
N CYS A 126 21.17 -4.47 7.54
CA CYS A 126 20.62 -5.26 6.44
C CYS A 126 21.65 -6.19 5.79
N LYS A 127 21.31 -7.47 5.66
CA LYS A 127 22.14 -8.48 4.97
C LYS A 127 21.68 -8.82 3.56
N GLY A 128 20.66 -8.11 3.06
CA GLY A 128 20.19 -8.26 1.67
C GLY A 128 19.40 -9.56 1.39
N CYS A 129 18.89 -10.25 2.41
CA CYS A 129 18.17 -11.52 2.25
C CYS A 129 16.85 -11.43 1.44
N GLY A 130 16.26 -10.24 1.35
CA GLY A 130 15.07 -9.97 0.53
C GLY A 130 13.74 -10.49 1.08
N LEU A 131 13.71 -11.09 2.28
CA LEU A 131 12.47 -11.60 2.89
C LEU A 131 11.39 -10.52 3.05
N CYS A 132 11.79 -9.29 3.41
CA CYS A 132 10.86 -8.17 3.51
C CYS A 132 10.16 -7.86 2.18
N ALA A 133 10.84 -8.02 1.05
CA ALA A 133 10.28 -7.83 -0.28
C ALA A 133 9.41 -9.01 -0.69
N ALA A 134 9.90 -10.24 -0.47
CA ALA A 134 9.18 -11.47 -0.80
C ALA A 134 7.86 -11.60 -0.05
N GLU A 135 7.81 -11.17 1.21
CA GLU A 135 6.61 -11.30 2.05
C GLU A 135 5.69 -10.08 2.00
N CYS A 136 6.04 -9.00 1.29
CA CYS A 136 5.20 -7.80 1.23
C CYS A 136 3.84 -8.06 0.55
N PRO A 137 2.69 -7.98 1.26
CA PRO A 137 1.38 -8.32 0.67
C PRO A 137 1.01 -7.47 -0.55
N CYS A 138 1.42 -6.20 -0.51
CA CYS A 138 1.14 -5.21 -1.53
C CYS A 138 2.26 -5.06 -2.57
N GLY A 139 3.36 -5.82 -2.46
CA GLY A 139 4.48 -5.71 -3.41
C GLY A 139 5.21 -4.36 -3.41
N ALA A 140 5.12 -3.61 -2.31
CA ALA A 140 5.64 -2.23 -2.19
C ALA A 140 7.17 -2.13 -2.03
N ILE A 141 7.85 -3.24 -1.78
CA ILE A 141 9.31 -3.27 -1.57
C ILE A 141 9.96 -3.85 -2.82
N ALA A 142 11.02 -3.22 -3.32
CA ALA A 142 11.81 -3.70 -4.46
C ALA A 142 13.27 -3.89 -4.04
N MET A 143 13.80 -5.09 -4.23
CA MET A 143 15.22 -5.34 -4.02
C MET A 143 16.02 -4.75 -5.18
N VAL A 144 17.06 -3.98 -4.85
CA VAL A 144 18.00 -3.41 -5.81
C VAL A 144 19.41 -3.84 -5.43
N PRO A 145 20.27 -4.17 -6.40
CA PRO A 145 21.68 -4.44 -6.12
C PRO A 145 22.36 -3.23 -5.51
N GLU A 146 23.32 -3.49 -4.62
CA GLU A 146 24.30 -2.48 -4.23
C GLU A 146 25.10 -2.06 -5.47
N THR A 147 25.31 -0.75 -5.62
CA THR A 147 26.15 -0.21 -6.68
C THR A 147 27.49 0.13 -6.03
N ASN A 148 28.55 -0.54 -6.51
CA ASN A 148 29.93 -0.27 -6.12
C ASN A 148 30.46 1.02 -6.76
#